data_AF-A0AAD8X0G7-F1
#
_entry.id   AF-A0AAD8X0G7-F1
#
_cell.length_a   1.000
_cell.length_b   1.000
_cell.length_c   1.000
_cell.angle_alpha   90.00
_cell.angle_beta   90.00
_cell.angle_gamma   90.00
#
_symmetry.space_group_name_H-M   'P 1'
#
loop_
_entity.id
_entity.type
_entity.pdbx_description
1 polymer ?
#
loop_
_entity_poly.entity_id
_entity_poly.type
_entity_poly.pdbx_seq_one_letter_code
_entity_poly.pdbx_strand_id
1 'polypeptide(L)'
;MEAAAVASEEEGGRHEKVSFMGMFRYAGGTDLLLMLVGTVAALANGMSQPLLTIVFGDVIDAFGGATTANVLQRVNKVTHDSL
;
A
#
# COMPACT_ATOMS: atom_id res chain seq x y z
N MET A 1 -20.78 17.32 4.42
CA MET A 1 -20.28 15.94 4.53
C MET A 1 -19.09 16.00 5.46
N GLU A 2 -19.29 15.48 6.67
CA GLU A 2 -18.46 15.65 7.88
C GLU A 2 -17.01 15.23 7.73
N ALA A 3 -16.10 16.07 8.25
CA ALA A 3 -14.89 15.62 8.92
C ALA A 3 -14.86 16.34 10.26
N ALA A 4 -15.50 15.71 11.24
CA ALA A 4 -15.56 16.15 12.62
C ALA A 4 -14.16 16.13 13.25
N ALA A 5 -14.01 17.03 14.23
CA ALA A 5 -12.82 17.26 15.02
C ALA A 5 -12.27 16.01 15.70
N VAL A 6 -10.94 15.95 15.84
CA VAL A 6 -10.29 15.34 17.00
C VAL A 6 -9.25 16.33 17.50
N ALA A 7 -9.70 17.17 18.42
CA ALA A 7 -8.84 17.72 19.46
C ALA A 7 -8.97 16.77 20.66
N SER A 8 -7.85 16.40 21.26
CA SER A 8 -7.83 15.96 22.65
C SER A 8 -6.44 16.21 23.20
N GLU A 9 -6.39 17.18 24.10
CA GLU A 9 -5.26 17.59 24.93
C GLU A 9 -4.85 16.43 25.85
N GLU A 10 -3.55 16.15 25.95
CA GLU A 10 -3.03 15.16 26.90
C GLU A 10 -2.66 15.85 28.23
N GLU A 11 -3.46 15.61 29.27
CA GLU A 11 -3.07 15.87 30.66
C GLU A 11 -2.12 14.76 31.16
N GLY A 12 -0.93 15.17 31.59
CA GLY A 12 0.13 14.29 32.07
C GLY A 12 -0.12 13.71 33.46
N GLY A 13 -0.80 12.56 33.51
CA GLY A 13 -0.75 11.63 34.65
C GLY A 13 0.30 10.55 34.43
N ARG A 14 1.04 10.13 35.48
CA ARG A 14 1.95 8.97 35.40
C ARG A 14 1.14 7.69 35.17
N HIS A 15 0.97 7.31 33.90
CA HIS A 15 0.28 6.09 33.49
C HIS A 15 1.12 4.85 33.84
N GLU A 16 0.65 4.06 34.79
CA GLU A 16 1.16 2.71 35.03
C GLU A 16 0.82 1.87 33.79
N LYS A 17 1.84 1.40 33.07
CA LYS A 17 1.67 0.71 31.79
C LYS A 17 1.06 -0.67 32.02
N VAL A 18 -0.24 -0.78 31.83
CA VAL A 18 -0.92 -2.08 31.76
C VAL A 18 -0.36 -2.86 30.56
N SER A 19 -0.11 -4.16 30.78
CA SER A 19 0.36 -5.04 29.71
C SER A 19 -0.67 -5.08 28.58
N PHE A 20 -0.23 -4.89 27.33
CA PHE A 20 -1.11 -4.92 26.13
C PHE A 20 -1.95 -6.18 26.05
N MET A 21 -1.40 -7.32 26.47
CA MET A 21 -2.10 -8.60 26.49
C MET A 21 -3.22 -8.64 27.55
N GLY A 22 -3.09 -7.85 28.62
CA GLY A 22 -4.09 -7.73 29.67
C GLY A 22 -5.38 -7.04 29.21
N MET A 23 -5.32 -6.20 28.16
CA MET A 23 -6.50 -5.53 27.59
C MET A 23 -7.38 -6.51 26.80
N PHE A 24 -6.78 -7.50 26.14
CA PHE A 24 -7.51 -8.53 25.38
C PHE A 24 -8.03 -9.67 26.26
N ARG A 25 -7.74 -9.68 27.56
CA ARG A 25 -8.19 -10.73 28.50
C ARG A 25 -9.72 -10.84 28.59
N TYR A 26 -10.45 -9.78 28.25
CA TYR A 26 -11.92 -9.76 28.25
C TYR A 26 -12.53 -9.78 26.84
N ALA A 27 -11.70 -9.77 25.79
CA ALA A 27 -12.14 -9.88 24.42
C ALA A 27 -12.72 -11.29 24.19
N GLY A 28 -14.03 -11.35 23.91
CA GLY A 28 -14.69 -12.61 23.54
C GLY A 28 -14.22 -13.12 22.18
N GLY A 29 -14.51 -14.38 21.84
CA GLY A 29 -14.08 -14.96 20.55
C GLY A 29 -14.51 -14.15 19.31
N THR A 30 -15.68 -13.52 19.37
CA THR A 30 -16.17 -12.61 18.31
C THR A 30 -15.36 -11.31 18.22
N ASP A 31 -14.94 -10.75 19.36
CA ASP A 31 -14.13 -9.53 19.42
C ASP A 31 -12.74 -9.76 18.81
N LEU A 32 -12.14 -10.92 19.11
CA LEU A 32 -10.87 -11.33 18.49
C LEU A 32 -11.00 -11.57 16.98
N LEU A 33 -12.11 -12.16 16.53
CA LEU A 33 -12.40 -12.33 15.10
C LEU A 33 -12.49 -10.98 14.38
N LEU A 34 -13.22 -10.03 14.96
CA LEU A 34 -13.37 -8.69 14.41
C LEU A 34 -12.03 -7.95 14.36
N MET A 35 -11.19 -8.08 15.39
CA MET A 35 -9.84 -7.52 15.39
C MET A 35 -8.95 -8.10 14.29
N LEU A 36 -8.98 -9.42 14.08
CA LEU A 36 -8.23 -10.06 13.00
C LEU A 36 -8.69 -9.58 11.63
N VAL A 37 -10.01 -9.55 11.39
CA VAL A 37 -10.58 -9.08 10.11
C VAL A 37 -10.21 -7.62 9.87
N GLY A 38 -10.35 -6.76 10.88
CA GLY A 38 -9.98 -5.35 10.80
C GLY A 38 -8.49 -5.16 10.53
N THR A 39 -7.63 -5.96 11.14
CA THR A 39 -6.18 -5.91 10.92
C THR A 39 -5.81 -6.32 9.49
N VAL A 40 -6.39 -7.42 8.98
CA VAL A 40 -6.17 -7.85 7.59
C VAL A 40 -6.68 -6.81 6.60
N ALA A 41 -7.86 -6.23 6.85
CA ALA A 41 -8.42 -5.17 6.03
C ALA A 41 -7.56 -3.90 6.05
N ALA A 42 -7.01 -3.52 7.20
CA ALA A 42 -6.10 -2.39 7.33
C ALA A 42 -4.78 -2.63 6.58
N LEU A 43 -4.22 -3.84 6.66
CA LEU A 43 -3.04 -4.22 5.89
C LEU A 43 -3.30 -4.19 4.38
N ALA A 44 -4.43 -4.74 3.94
CA ALA A 44 -4.83 -4.71 2.52
C ALA A 44 -4.99 -3.27 2.01
N ASN A 45 -5.64 -2.40 2.78
CA ASN A 45 -5.75 -0.97 2.44
C ASN A 45 -4.39 -0.28 2.44
N GLY A 46 -3.52 -0.55 3.42
CA GLY A 46 -2.16 0.00 3.49
C GLY A 46 -1.28 -0.44 2.32
N MET A 47 -1.44 -1.68 1.85
CA MET A 47 -0.70 -2.23 0.71
C MET A 47 -1.33 -1.89 -0.66
N SER A 48 -2.53 -1.31 -0.70
CA SER A 48 -3.17 -0.93 -1.96
C SER A 48 -2.34 0.07 -2.77
N GLN A 49 -1.73 1.05 -2.11
CA GLN A 49 -0.88 2.08 -2.73
C GLN A 49 0.38 1.49 -3.41
N PRO A 50 1.20 0.67 -2.73
CA PRO A 50 2.36 0.04 -3.37
C PRO A 50 1.96 -1.03 -4.40
N LEU A 51 0.89 -1.80 -4.19
CA LEU A 51 0.42 -2.79 -5.17
C LEU A 51 0.02 -2.14 -6.50
N LEU A 52 -0.72 -1.04 -6.44
CA LEU A 52 -1.05 -0.24 -7.63
C LEU A 52 0.22 0.25 -8.34
N THR A 53 1.22 0.71 -7.58
CA THR A 53 2.50 1.15 -8.15
C THR A 53 3.20 0.04 -8.94
N ILE A 54 3.24 -1.19 -8.41
CA ILE A 54 3.86 -2.34 -9.09
C ILE A 54 3.11 -2.68 -10.38
N VAL A 55 1.78 -2.83 -10.31
CA VAL A 55 0.95 -3.13 -11.49
C VAL A 55 1.11 -2.05 -12.56
N PHE A 56 1.15 -0.77 -12.15
CA PHE A 56 1.34 0.33 -13.09
C PHE A 56 2.74 0.34 -13.70
N GLY A 57 3.76 -0.06 -12.93
CA GLY A 57 5.12 -0.29 -13.43
C GLY A 57 5.18 -1.36 -14.51
N ASP A 58 4.51 -2.51 -14.29
CA ASP A 58 4.43 -3.59 -15.27
C ASP A 58 3.73 -3.14 -16.57
N VAL A 59 2.67 -2.33 -16.43
CA VAL A 59 1.98 -1.72 -17.58
C VAL A 59 2.92 -0.78 -18.34
N ILE A 60 3.63 0.10 -17.63
CA ILE A 60 4.61 1.02 -18.25
C ILE A 60 5.70 0.25 -18.98
N ASP A 61 6.22 -0.84 -18.40
CA ASP A 61 7.26 -1.66 -19.03
C ASP A 61 6.73 -2.37 -20.29
N ALA A 62 5.52 -2.92 -20.23
CA ALA A 62 4.88 -3.57 -21.38
C ALA A 62 4.70 -2.61 -22.57
N PHE A 63 4.23 -1.38 -22.33
CA PHE A 63 4.04 -0.38 -23.38
C PHE A 63 5.33 0.36 -23.78
N GLY A 64 6.23 0.60 -22.83
CA GLY A 64 7.51 1.29 -23.02
C GLY A 64 8.56 0.42 -23.71
N GLY A 65 8.65 -0.85 -23.36
CA GLY A 65 9.52 -1.84 -24.00
C GLY A 65 9.13 -2.08 -25.46
N ALA A 66 7.83 -2.17 -25.75
CA ALA A 66 7.31 -2.28 -27.12
C ALA A 66 7.73 -1.08 -28.00
N THR A 67 7.81 0.13 -27.43
CA THR A 67 8.21 1.33 -28.16
C THR A 67 9.72 1.36 -28.41
N THR A 68 10.53 1.04 -27.39
CA THR A 68 12.00 1.07 -27.48
C THR A 68 12.54 0.07 -28.49
N ALA A 69 12.02 -1.17 -28.50
CA ALA A 69 12.44 -2.20 -29.45
C ALA A 69 12.18 -1.81 -30.91
N ASN A 70 11.02 -1.21 -31.19
CA ASN A 70 10.65 -0.75 -32.52
C ASN A 70 11.52 0.44 -32.97
N VAL A 71 11.80 1.40 -32.10
CA VAL A 71 12.66 2.54 -32.42
C VAL A 71 14.10 2.10 -32.72
N LEU A 72 14.67 1.23 -31.88
CA LEU A 72 16.01 0.68 -32.12
C LEU A 72 16.07 -0.12 -33.43
N GLN A 73 15.06 -0.93 -33.73
CA GLN A 73 14.98 -1.70 -34.97
C GLN A 73 14.87 -0.79 -36.20
N ARG A 74 14.15 0.33 -36.10
CA ARG A 74 14.03 1.31 -37.19
C ARG A 74 15.32 2.08 -37.42
N VAL A 75 16.00 2.52 -36.37
CA VAL A 75 17.30 3.19 -36.49
C VAL A 75 18.35 2.23 -37.04
N ASN A 76 18.43 1.01 -36.50
CA ASN A 76 19.38 0.00 -36.98
C ASN A 76 19.14 -0.34 -38.45
N LYS A 77 17.87 -0.45 -38.87
CA LYS A 77 17.51 -0.67 -40.27
C LYS A 77 17.93 0.50 -41.16
N VAL A 78 17.64 1.75 -40.78
CA VAL A 78 17.98 2.93 -41.60
C VAL A 78 19.48 3.07 -41.79
N THR A 79 20.28 2.81 -40.74
CA THR A 79 21.75 2.87 -40.83
C THR A 79 22.31 1.79 -41.76
N HIS A 80 21.74 0.58 -41.74
CA HIS A 80 22.19 -0.52 -42.61
C HIS A 80 21.69 -0.43 -44.06
N ASP A 81 20.60 0.28 -44.33
CA ASP A 81 20.05 0.48 -45.69
C ASP A 81 20.70 1.70 -46.41
N SER A 82 21.45 2.52 -45.68
CA SER A 82 22.05 3.78 -46.17
C SER A 82 23.54 3.66 -46.53
N LEU A 83 24.10 2.45 -46.56
CA LEU A 83 25.50 2.11 -46.85
C LEU A 83 25.57 0.97 -47.85
#